data_AF-A0A496JI03-F1
#
_entry.id   AF-A0A496JI03-F1
#
_cell.length_a   1.000
_cell.length_b   1.000
_cell.length_c   1.000
_cell.angle_alpha   90.00
_cell.angle_beta   90.00
_cell.angle_gamma   90.00
#
_symmetry.space_group_name_H-M   'P 1'
#
loop_
_entity.id
_entity.type
_entity.pdbx_description
1 polymer ?
#
loop_
_entity_poly.entity_id
_entity_poly.type
_entity_poly.pdbx_seq_one_letter_code
_entity_poly.pdbx_strand_id
1 'polypeptide(L)'
;MAKELEKKDKGFHNKLEELNKILQEINRRANDCCFGHETPNIETQQAMREALNGVNLTQIDSLDDLTNELKRENGKGFENVCSSV
;
A
#
# COMPACT_ATOMS: atom_id res chain seq x y z
N MET A 1 38.98 -23.81 26.59
CA MET A 1 38.86 -22.38 26.21
C MET A 1 38.69 -22.21 24.70
N ALA A 2 39.63 -22.67 23.86
CA ALA A 2 39.55 -22.56 22.39
C ALA A 2 38.27 -23.16 21.77
N LYS A 3 37.88 -24.38 22.17
CA LYS A 3 36.64 -25.03 21.66
C LYS A 3 35.36 -24.27 21.99
N GLU A 4 35.33 -23.54 23.12
CA GLU A 4 34.18 -22.75 23.54
C GLU A 4 34.12 -21.42 22.78
N LEU A 5 35.28 -20.85 22.45
CA LEU A 5 35.38 -19.68 21.58
C LEU A 5 34.92 -20.02 20.16
N GLU A 6 35.34 -21.17 19.62
CA GLU A 6 34.95 -21.62 18.27
C GLU A 6 33.44 -21.87 18.14
N LYS A 7 32.80 -22.45 19.18
CA LYS A 7 31.33 -22.60 19.22
C LYS A 7 30.62 -21.25 19.24
N LYS A 8 31.13 -20.27 20.00
CA LYS A 8 30.56 -18.92 20.04
C LYS A 8 30.70 -18.22 18.70
N ASP A 9 31.86 -18.32 18.06
CA ASP A 9 32.13 -17.74 16.74
C ASP A 9 31.16 -18.27 15.67
N LYS A 10 31.00 -19.60 15.59
CA LYS A 10 29.99 -20.25 14.73
C LYS A 10 28.56 -19.80 15.07
N GLY A 11 28.24 -19.66 16.35
CA GLY A 11 26.94 -19.18 16.80
C GLY A 11 26.65 -17.74 16.37
N PHE A 12 27.66 -16.86 16.39
CA PHE A 12 27.53 -15.49 15.90
C PHE A 12 27.38 -15.44 14.37
N HIS A 13 28.13 -16.27 13.65
CA HIS A 13 28.03 -16.35 12.19
C HIS A 13 26.63 -16.78 11.74
N ASN A 14 26.06 -17.82 12.36
CA ASN A 14 24.71 -18.28 12.04
C ASN A 14 23.65 -17.20 12.30
N LYS A 15 23.76 -16.45 13.41
CA LYS A 15 22.84 -15.35 13.73
C LYS A 15 22.95 -14.19 12.74
N LEU A 16 24.16 -13.87 12.29
CA LEU A 16 24.38 -12.87 11.25
C LEU A 16 23.73 -13.29 9.93
N GLU A 17 23.84 -14.57 9.57
CA GLU A 17 23.20 -15.11 8.36
C GLU A 17 21.67 -15.05 8.44
N GLU A 18 21.08 -15.41 9.58
CA GLU A 18 19.64 -15.30 9.82
C GLU A 18 19.15 -13.85 9.72
N LEU A 19 19.85 -12.91 10.36
CA LEU A 19 19.54 -11.48 10.29
C LEU A 19 19.59 -10.96 8.85
N ASN A 20 20.57 -11.39 8.07
CA ASN A 20 20.69 -10.99 6.67
C ASN A 20 19.51 -11.51 5.83
N LYS A 21 19.05 -12.75 6.06
CA LYS A 21 17.87 -13.31 5.39
C LYS A 21 16.60 -12.52 5.74
N ILE A 22 16.41 -12.17 7.01
CA ILE A 22 15.26 -11.36 7.46
C ILE A 22 15.28 -9.98 6.78
N LEU A 23 16.43 -9.32 6.73
CA LEU A 23 16.57 -8.02 6.08
C LEU A 23 16.24 -8.09 4.58
N GLN A 24 16.71 -9.13 3.88
CA GLN A 24 16.37 -9.36 2.48
C GLN A 24 14.87 -9.56 2.27
N GLU A 25 14.20 -10.31 3.16
CA GLU A 25 12.75 -10.52 3.06
C GLU A 25 11.95 -9.22 3.32
N ILE A 26 12.38 -8.40 4.29
CA ILE A 26 11.80 -7.08 4.55
C ILE A 26 11.95 -6.19 3.32
N ASN A 27 13.15 -6.10 2.76
CA ASN A 27 13.39 -5.31 1.55
C ASN A 27 12.57 -5.83 0.37
N ARG A 28 12.44 -7.16 0.20
CA ARG A 28 11.60 -7.74 -0.83
C ARG A 28 10.13 -7.33 -0.65
N ARG A 29 9.56 -7.50 0.54
CA ARG A 29 8.17 -7.12 0.84
C ARG A 29 7.92 -5.62 0.70
N ALA A 30 8.89 -4.79 1.08
CA ALA A 30 8.80 -3.33 0.94
C ALA A 30 8.85 -2.87 -0.51
N ASN A 31 9.58 -3.58 -1.38
CA ASN A 31 9.59 -3.32 -2.81
C ASN A 31 8.36 -3.93 -3.51
N ASP A 32 7.96 -5.17 -3.14
CA ASP A 32 6.82 -5.88 -3.70
C ASP A 32 5.48 -5.20 -3.35
N CYS A 33 5.36 -4.61 -2.17
CA CYS A 33 4.23 -3.77 -1.81
C CYS A 33 4.45 -2.37 -2.40
N CYS A 34 3.69 -2.05 -3.47
CA CYS A 34 3.66 -0.74 -4.16
C CYS A 34 4.55 -0.59 -5.41
N PHE A 35 4.82 -1.66 -6.17
CA PHE A 35 5.34 -1.50 -7.53
C PHE A 35 4.32 -0.77 -8.42
N GLY A 36 4.62 0.48 -8.79
CA GLY A 36 4.12 1.09 -10.03
C GLY A 36 3.07 2.20 -9.92
N HIS A 37 2.68 2.63 -8.73
CA HIS A 37 1.82 3.80 -8.57
C HIS A 37 2.49 4.82 -7.67
N GLU A 38 2.45 6.09 -8.07
CA GLU A 38 2.79 7.20 -7.18
C GLU A 38 2.05 6.99 -5.86
N THR A 39 2.74 7.20 -4.73
CA THR A 39 2.07 7.27 -3.43
C THR A 39 0.91 8.24 -3.59
N PRO A 40 -0.35 7.81 -3.38
CA PRO A 40 -1.49 8.69 -3.58
C PRO A 40 -1.31 9.96 -2.76
N ASN A 41 -1.74 11.11 -3.27
CA ASN A 41 -1.68 12.34 -2.50
C ASN A 41 -2.51 12.22 -1.20
N ILE A 42 -2.28 13.14 -0.26
CA ILE A 42 -2.90 13.08 1.08
C ILE A 42 -4.43 13.03 0.99
N GLU A 43 -5.03 13.76 0.05
CA GLU A 43 -6.48 13.78 -0.16
C GLU A 43 -7.00 12.40 -0.60
N THR A 44 -6.30 11.75 -1.52
CA THR A 44 -6.64 10.40 -1.98
C THR A 44 -6.48 9.39 -0.85
N GLN A 45 -5.42 9.49 -0.05
CA GLN A 45 -5.23 8.62 1.11
C GLN A 45 -6.36 8.79 2.14
N GLN A 46 -6.83 10.02 2.34
CA GLN A 46 -7.95 10.31 3.24
C GLN A 46 -9.27 9.76 2.70
N ALA A 47 -9.55 9.93 1.40
CA ALA A 47 -10.74 9.36 0.76
C ALA A 47 -10.76 7.82 0.84
N MET A 48 -9.61 7.17 0.65
CA MET A 48 -9.48 5.72 0.84
C MET A 48 -9.76 5.29 2.28
N ARG A 49 -9.29 6.07 3.26
CA ARG A 49 -9.56 5.82 4.69
C ARG A 49 -11.05 5.98 5.02
N GLU A 50 -11.71 7.00 4.49
CA GLU A 50 -13.15 7.23 4.69
C GLU A 50 -13.98 6.11 4.08
N ALA A 51 -13.68 5.72 2.84
CA ALA A 51 -14.34 4.62 2.16
C ALA A 51 -14.19 3.30 2.94
N LEU A 52 -12.98 3.00 3.46
CA LEU A 52 -12.75 1.82 4.29
C LEU A 52 -13.57 1.83 5.59
N ASN A 53 -13.80 3.01 6.16
CA ASN A 53 -14.63 3.19 7.35
C ASN A 53 -16.14 3.28 7.05
N GLY A 54 -16.54 3.07 5.79
CA GLY A 54 -17.95 3.16 5.38
C GLY A 54 -18.50 4.59 5.38
N VAL A 55 -17.62 5.60 5.40
CA VAL A 55 -17.98 7.01 5.40
C VAL A 55 -17.97 7.52 3.95
N ASN A 56 -18.91 8.41 3.61
CA ASN A 56 -19.01 9.03 2.28
C ASN A 56 -19.15 8.04 1.11
N LEU A 57 -19.83 6.90 1.34
CA LEU A 57 -20.13 5.90 0.32
C LEU A 57 -21.59 6.02 -0.16
N THR A 58 -21.78 5.87 -1.46
CA THR A 58 -23.11 5.72 -2.09
C THR A 58 -23.24 4.29 -2.61
N GLN A 59 -24.29 3.59 -2.16
CA GLN A 59 -24.62 2.29 -2.73
C GLN A 59 -25.19 2.47 -4.13
N ILE A 60 -24.73 1.65 -5.08
CA ILE A 60 -25.15 1.68 -6.48
C ILE A 60 -25.58 0.27 -6.86
N ASP A 61 -26.87 0.11 -7.15
CA ASP A 61 -27.47 -1.21 -7.41
C ASP A 61 -27.61 -1.50 -8.92
N SER A 62 -27.36 -0.51 -9.78
CA SER A 62 -27.41 -0.66 -11.25
C SER A 62 -26.46 0.29 -12.00
N LEU A 63 -26.22 -0.01 -13.28
CA LEU A 63 -25.40 0.84 -14.15
C LEU A 63 -26.05 2.20 -14.45
N ASP A 64 -27.38 2.24 -14.49
CA ASP A 64 -28.13 3.48 -14.69
C ASP A 64 -27.99 4.39 -13.46
N ASP A 65 -28.03 3.83 -12.24
CA ASP A 65 -27.79 4.56 -11.00
C ASP A 65 -26.37 5.15 -10.96
N LEU A 66 -25.36 4.37 -11.37
CA LEU A 66 -23.99 4.87 -11.50
C LEU A 66 -23.92 6.07 -12.46
N THR A 67 -24.58 5.96 -13.60
CA THR A 67 -24.57 7.00 -14.64
C THR A 67 -25.22 8.29 -14.15
N ASN A 68 -26.32 8.18 -13.40
CA ASN A 68 -27.01 9.33 -12.83
C ASN A 68 -26.20 9.99 -11.71
N GLU A 69 -25.55 9.18 -10.87
CA GLU A 69 -24.67 9.65 -9.80
C GLU A 69 -23.48 10.42 -10.36
N LEU A 70 -22.79 9.87 -11.36
CA LEU A 70 -21.67 10.54 -12.01
C LEU A 70 -22.08 11.86 -12.68
N LYS A 71 -23.25 11.92 -13.33
CA LYS A 71 -23.77 13.17 -13.90
C LYS A 71 -24.05 14.22 -12.82
N ARG A 72 -24.58 13.81 -11.67
CA ARG A 72 -24.83 14.70 -10.53
C ARG A 72 -23.53 15.24 -9.95
N GLU A 73 -22.54 14.39 -9.71
CA GLU A 73 -21.24 14.79 -9.20
C GLU A 73 -20.47 15.65 -10.22
N ASN A 74 -20.58 15.35 -11.52
CA ASN A 74 -20.04 16.18 -12.59
C ASN A 74 -20.66 17.59 -12.60
N GLY A 75 -21.97 17.68 -12.42
CA GLY A 75 -22.68 18.96 -12.27
C GLY A 75 -22.31 19.77 -11.01
N LYS A 76 -21.60 19.16 -10.04
CA LYS A 76 -21.06 19.83 -8.85
C LYS A 76 -19.61 20.34 -9.04
N GLY A 77 -19.02 20.18 -10.23
CA GLY A 77 -17.70 20.73 -10.56
C GLY A 77 -16.59 19.71 -10.86
N PHE A 78 -16.92 18.55 -11.42
CA PHE A 78 -15.95 17.50 -11.79
C PHE A 78 -15.31 17.76 -13.17
N GLU A 79 -15.23 19.02 -13.62
CA GLU A 79 -14.76 19.40 -14.96
C GLU A 79 -13.25 19.15 -15.20
N ASN A 80 -12.47 18.79 -14.16
CA ASN A 80 -11.00 18.77 -14.26
C ASN A 80 -10.34 17.38 -14.05
N VAL A 81 -11.08 16.29 -13.90
CA VAL A 81 -10.46 15.00 -13.53
C VAL A 81 -10.00 14.17 -14.74
N CYS A 82 -10.52 14.42 -15.95
CA CYS A 82 -10.25 13.57 -17.11
C CYS A 82 -9.48 14.24 -18.27
N SER A 83 -8.91 15.44 -18.08
CA SER A 83 -8.24 16.19 -19.16
C SER A 83 -6.72 15.95 -19.26
N SER A 84 -6.20 14.88 -18.69
CA SER A 84 -4.78 14.52 -18.83
C SER A 84 -4.62 13.02 -19.07
N VAL A 85 -4.85 12.62 -20.31
CA VAL A 85 -4.24 11.44 -20.95
C VAL A 85 -3.45 11.94 -22.14
#